data_AF-A0A538U162-F1
#
_entry.id   AF-A0A538U162-F1
#
_cell.length_a   1.000
_cell.length_b   1.000
_cell.length_c   1.000
_cell.angle_alpha   90.00
_cell.angle_beta   90.00
_cell.angle_gamma   90.00
#
_symmetry.space_group_name_H-M   'P 1'
#
loop_
_entity.id
_entity.type
_entity.pdbx_description
1 polymer ?
#
loop_
_entity_poly.entity_id
_entity_poly.type
_entity_poly.pdbx_seq_one_letter_code
_entity_poly.pdbx_strand_id
1 'polypeptide(L)'
;MAFGDSTDDAALRAAWREFCDQLRAAGDQVFKDHNPATPLQRADAFRFLTQNLGQAFDLALETKDPRYPVLHAFCTPLRKLGGDAADFTYRQAWIDGDCVYRITGNTGTARFLNFTVQGPRPETQPGTGWPSLHEPFGDIPEANLFKHQIETAPDGSFELHLGGEQRGQNWLPTTPGTRKLFIRQGFDRWDET
;
A
#
# COMPACT_ATOMS: atom_id res chain seq x y z
N MET A 1 -1.66 28.15 -22.43
CA MET A 1 -1.48 26.89 -23.16
C MET A 1 -2.86 26.42 -23.56
N ALA A 2 -3.07 26.22 -24.86
CA ALA A 2 -4.29 25.69 -25.45
C ALA A 2 -4.10 24.22 -25.84
N PHE A 3 -5.20 23.49 -26.01
CA PHE A 3 -5.15 22.13 -26.54
C PHE A 3 -4.59 22.15 -27.97
N GLY A 4 -3.59 21.32 -28.24
CA GLY A 4 -2.86 21.25 -29.51
C GLY A 4 -1.47 21.88 -29.44
N ASP A 5 -1.11 22.53 -28.32
CA ASP A 5 0.23 23.08 -28.10
C ASP A 5 1.25 21.97 -27.74
N SER A 6 0.80 20.80 -27.28
CA SER A 6 1.64 19.62 -27.00
C SER A 6 1.16 18.39 -27.78
N THR A 7 2.11 17.54 -28.18
CA THR A 7 1.81 16.24 -28.83
C THR A 7 1.05 15.28 -27.91
N ASP A 8 1.11 15.50 -26.59
CA ASP A 8 0.51 14.61 -25.59
C ASP A 8 -0.92 15.03 -25.20
N ASP A 9 -1.39 16.21 -25.63
CA ASP A 9 -2.65 16.79 -25.17
C ASP A 9 -3.86 15.87 -25.39
N ALA A 10 -3.93 15.22 -26.56
CA ALA A 10 -5.00 14.29 -26.89
C ALA A 10 -5.01 13.06 -25.97
N ALA A 11 -3.83 12.51 -25.69
CA ALA A 11 -3.68 11.34 -24.82
C ALA A 11 -4.01 11.68 -23.36
N LEU A 12 -3.50 12.79 -22.84
CA LEU A 12 -3.79 13.26 -21.48
C LEU A 12 -5.28 13.55 -21.29
N ARG A 13 -5.93 14.20 -22.27
CA ARG A 13 -7.36 14.47 -22.22
C ARG A 13 -8.19 13.19 -22.26
N ALA A 14 -7.80 12.20 -23.05
CA ALA A 14 -8.47 10.91 -23.11
C ALA A 14 -8.34 10.16 -21.77
N ALA A 15 -7.13 10.07 -21.22
CA ALA A 15 -6.87 9.43 -19.94
C ALA A 15 -7.67 10.06 -18.79
N TRP A 16 -7.77 11.40 -18.75
CA TRP A 16 -8.59 12.09 -17.75
C TRP A 16 -10.08 11.73 -17.86
N ARG A 17 -10.62 11.70 -19.09
CA ARG A 17 -12.03 11.31 -19.32
C ARG A 17 -12.28 9.87 -18.89
N GLU A 18 -11.40 8.96 -19.27
CA GLU A 18 -11.49 7.56 -18.88
C GLU A 18 -11.48 7.39 -17.35
N PHE A 19 -10.57 8.09 -16.66
CA PHE A 19 -10.53 8.11 -15.20
C PHE A 19 -11.86 8.58 -14.59
N CYS A 20 -12.43 9.69 -15.09
CA CYS A 20 -13.74 10.17 -14.61
C CYS A 20 -14.88 9.16 -14.88
N ASP A 21 -14.84 8.48 -16.03
CA ASP A 21 -15.83 7.47 -16.39
C ASP A 21 -15.75 6.25 -15.47
N GLN A 22 -14.54 5.78 -15.16
CA GLN A 22 -14.31 4.70 -14.19
C GLN A 22 -14.76 5.12 -12.77
N LEU A 23 -14.47 6.35 -12.35
CA LEU A 23 -14.91 6.86 -11.06
C LEU A 23 -16.44 6.92 -10.95
N ARG A 24 -17.11 7.37 -12.00
CA ARG A 24 -18.57 7.36 -12.08
C ARG A 24 -19.13 5.95 -11.93
N ALA A 25 -18.58 4.98 -12.66
CA ALA A 25 -18.99 3.58 -12.58
C ALA A 25 -18.72 2.97 -11.19
N ALA A 26 -17.62 3.36 -10.53
CA ALA A 26 -17.33 2.93 -9.16
C ALA A 26 -18.38 3.43 -8.15
N GLY A 27 -19.03 4.58 -8.42
CA GLY A 27 -20.14 5.08 -7.62
C GLY A 27 -21.33 4.12 -7.55
N ASP A 28 -21.58 3.36 -8.62
CA ASP A 28 -22.68 2.39 -8.66
C ASP A 28 -22.46 1.21 -7.71
N GLN A 29 -21.20 0.92 -7.33
CA GLN A 29 -20.85 -0.15 -6.38
C GLN A 29 -21.38 0.10 -4.95
N VAL A 30 -21.79 1.33 -4.65
CA VAL A 30 -22.48 1.65 -3.39
C VAL A 30 -23.81 0.88 -3.26
N PHE A 31 -24.44 0.51 -4.37
CA PHE A 31 -25.76 -0.11 -4.41
C PHE A 31 -25.76 -1.65 -4.60
N LYS A 32 -24.60 -2.31 -4.46
CA LYS A 32 -24.50 -3.78 -4.59
C LYS A 32 -25.35 -4.52 -3.54
N ASP A 33 -25.81 -5.73 -3.88
CA ASP A 33 -26.78 -6.52 -3.10
C ASP A 33 -26.44 -6.72 -1.62
N HIS A 34 -25.16 -6.81 -1.29
CA HIS A 34 -24.70 -7.06 0.08
C HIS A 34 -24.54 -5.79 0.93
N ASN A 35 -24.73 -4.60 0.34
CA ASN A 35 -24.69 -3.35 1.10
C ASN A 35 -26.06 -3.07 1.71
N PRO A 36 -26.15 -2.76 3.02
CA PRO A 36 -27.44 -2.47 3.60
C PRO A 36 -27.96 -1.10 3.10
N ALA A 37 -29.27 -1.05 2.83
CA ALA A 37 -29.91 0.05 2.12
C ALA A 37 -30.20 1.29 3.01
N THR A 38 -29.51 1.46 4.14
CA THR A 38 -29.78 2.57 5.05
C THR A 38 -29.17 3.88 4.53
N PRO A 39 -29.82 5.04 4.75
CA PRO A 39 -29.28 6.33 4.31
C PRO A 39 -27.86 6.61 4.84
N LEU A 40 -27.60 6.26 6.10
CA LEU A 40 -26.30 6.49 6.75
C LEU A 40 -25.19 5.66 6.09
N GLN A 41 -25.42 4.37 5.85
CA GLN A 41 -24.41 3.50 5.23
C GLN A 41 -24.18 3.87 3.76
N ARG A 42 -25.20 4.31 3.03
CA ARG A 42 -25.02 4.81 1.65
C ARG A 42 -24.15 6.06 1.60
N ALA A 43 -24.40 7.03 2.48
CA ALA A 43 -23.56 8.21 2.59
C ALA A 43 -22.11 7.84 2.96
N ASP A 44 -21.95 6.90 3.88
CA ASP A 44 -20.62 6.44 4.30
C ASP A 44 -19.87 5.67 3.20
N ALA A 45 -20.57 4.90 2.37
CA ALA A 45 -19.96 4.20 1.23
C ALA A 45 -19.42 5.18 0.17
N PHE A 46 -20.10 6.29 -0.10
CA PHE A 46 -19.55 7.34 -0.95
C PHE A 46 -18.34 8.02 -0.31
N ARG A 47 -18.37 8.27 1.01
CA ARG A 47 -17.20 8.76 1.74
C ARG A 47 -16.02 7.80 1.60
N PHE A 48 -16.26 6.50 1.75
CA PHE A 48 -15.24 5.47 1.57
C PHE A 48 -14.66 5.45 0.16
N LEU A 49 -15.48 5.65 -0.89
CA LEU A 49 -15.00 5.78 -2.27
C LEU A 49 -14.00 6.95 -2.43
N THR A 50 -14.26 8.10 -1.79
CA THR A 50 -13.31 9.24 -1.80
C THR A 50 -12.01 8.94 -1.07
N GLN A 51 -12.05 8.11 -0.01
CA GLN A 51 -10.85 7.68 0.70
C GLN A 51 -10.00 6.74 -0.16
N ASN A 52 -10.64 5.78 -0.86
CA ASN A 52 -9.96 4.89 -1.80
C ASN A 52 -9.26 5.65 -2.92
N LEU A 53 -9.87 6.72 -3.45
CA LEU A 53 -9.20 7.61 -4.41
C LEU A 53 -7.94 8.24 -3.83
N GLY A 54 -8.00 8.69 -2.58
CA GLY A 54 -6.83 9.21 -1.87
C GLY A 54 -5.70 8.19 -1.76
N GLN A 55 -6.02 6.92 -1.47
CA GLN A 55 -5.00 5.84 -1.45
C GLN A 55 -4.45 5.55 -2.85
N ALA A 56 -5.33 5.55 -3.86
CA ALA A 56 -4.99 5.23 -5.22
C ALA A 56 -4.06 6.30 -5.84
N PHE A 57 -4.24 7.59 -5.55
CA PHE A 57 -3.33 8.62 -6.08
C PHE A 57 -1.93 8.50 -5.50
N ASP A 58 -1.79 8.42 -4.17
CA ASP A 58 -0.48 8.29 -3.54
C ASP A 58 0.24 7.05 -4.12
N LEU A 59 -0.44 5.91 -4.16
CA LEU A 59 0.17 4.66 -4.56
C LEU A 59 0.35 4.54 -6.09
N ALA A 60 -0.68 4.79 -6.89
CA ALA A 60 -0.68 4.49 -8.33
C ALA A 60 -0.19 5.65 -9.21
N LEU A 61 -0.04 6.86 -8.66
CA LEU A 61 0.43 8.03 -9.39
C LEU A 61 1.71 8.61 -8.77
N GLU A 62 1.64 9.07 -7.52
CA GLU A 62 2.70 9.91 -6.92
C GLU A 62 3.97 9.12 -6.58
N THR A 63 3.85 7.88 -6.11
CA THR A 63 4.99 7.09 -5.63
C THR A 63 5.32 5.88 -6.51
N LYS A 64 4.82 5.83 -7.75
CA LYS A 64 4.83 4.60 -8.56
C LYS A 64 6.21 4.23 -9.14
N ASP A 65 7.18 5.13 -9.22
CA ASP A 65 8.52 4.79 -9.72
C ASP A 65 9.34 4.04 -8.65
N PRO A 66 9.59 2.72 -8.81
CA PRO A 66 10.33 1.95 -7.82
C PRO A 66 11.81 2.35 -7.72
N ARG A 67 12.36 3.06 -8.72
CA ARG A 67 13.75 3.57 -8.67
C ARG A 67 13.90 4.76 -7.73
N TYR A 68 12.79 5.41 -7.38
CA TYR A 68 12.71 6.51 -6.41
C TYR A 68 11.65 6.18 -5.35
N PRO A 69 11.85 5.12 -4.56
CA PRO A 69 10.82 4.61 -3.68
C PRO A 69 10.52 5.62 -2.58
N VAL A 70 9.23 5.88 -2.35
CA VAL A 70 8.75 6.76 -1.28
C VAL A 70 7.90 5.95 -0.32
N LEU A 71 8.36 5.87 0.93
CA LEU A 71 7.59 5.28 2.01
C LEU A 71 6.49 6.26 2.46
N HIS A 72 5.23 5.93 2.18
CA HIS A 72 4.09 6.78 2.50
C HIS A 72 3.07 6.05 3.38
N ALA A 73 2.21 6.80 4.06
CA ALA A 73 1.13 6.25 4.87
C ALA A 73 0.03 5.68 3.96
N PHE A 74 -0.25 4.39 4.12
CA PHE A 74 -1.24 3.70 3.32
C PHE A 74 -2.65 3.84 3.89
N CYS A 75 -2.77 3.68 5.21
CA CYS A 75 -4.01 3.91 5.96
C CYS A 75 -3.78 5.02 6.98
N THR A 76 -4.79 5.87 7.17
CA THR A 76 -4.80 6.94 8.17
C THR A 76 -6.16 6.99 8.86
N PRO A 77 -6.33 7.78 9.95
CA PRO A 77 -7.66 7.98 10.54
C PRO A 77 -8.71 8.50 9.55
N LEU A 78 -8.28 9.18 8.48
CA LEU A 78 -9.15 9.77 7.45
C LEU A 78 -9.19 8.96 6.15
N ARG A 79 -8.49 7.82 6.09
CA ARG A 79 -8.32 7.03 4.87
C ARG A 79 -8.19 5.54 5.19
N LYS A 80 -9.27 4.80 4.99
CA LYS A 80 -9.44 3.39 5.40
C LYS A 80 -9.48 2.46 4.21
N LEU A 81 -9.06 1.20 4.39
CA LEU A 81 -9.15 0.15 3.36
C LEU A 81 -10.34 -0.81 3.61
N GLY A 82 -10.93 -0.81 4.81
CA GLY A 82 -12.04 -1.71 5.15
C GLY A 82 -11.61 -3.02 5.83
N GLY A 83 -10.47 -2.99 6.52
CA GLY A 83 -9.94 -4.09 7.34
C GLY A 83 -8.66 -3.71 8.10
N ASP A 84 -8.29 -2.42 8.08
CA ASP A 84 -7.16 -1.89 8.81
C ASP A 84 -7.46 -1.81 10.32
N ALA A 85 -6.50 -2.21 11.14
CA ALA A 85 -6.60 -2.14 12.59
C ALA A 85 -6.31 -0.70 13.05
N ALA A 86 -7.13 -0.19 13.98
CA ALA A 86 -6.99 1.16 14.51
C ALA A 86 -5.68 1.36 15.30
N ASP A 87 -5.16 0.28 15.90
CA ASP A 87 -3.92 0.26 16.68
C ASP A 87 -2.66 0.17 15.81
N PHE A 88 -2.84 0.08 14.48
CA PHE A 88 -1.75 -0.09 13.53
C PHE A 88 -1.58 1.13 12.65
N THR A 89 -0.32 1.50 12.44
CA THR A 89 0.06 2.33 11.29
C THR A 89 0.54 1.43 10.15
N TYR A 90 0.19 1.83 8.95
CA TYR A 90 0.48 1.11 7.72
C TYR A 90 1.24 2.04 6.79
N ARG A 91 2.43 1.61 6.37
CA ARG A 91 3.21 2.31 5.35
C ARG A 91 3.57 1.37 4.23
N GLN A 92 3.77 1.92 3.05
CA GLN A 92 4.16 1.13 1.89
C GLN A 92 5.05 1.93 0.94
N ALA A 93 5.75 1.21 0.08
CA ALA A 93 6.48 1.76 -1.05
C ALA A 93 6.44 0.76 -2.22
N TRP A 94 6.41 1.26 -3.46
CA TRP A 94 6.77 0.43 -4.59
C TRP A 94 8.26 0.12 -4.54
N ILE A 95 8.59 -1.12 -4.88
CA ILE A 95 9.95 -1.60 -5.07
C ILE A 95 9.97 -2.43 -6.36
N ASP A 96 11.17 -2.73 -6.83
CA ASP A 96 11.41 -3.62 -7.97
C ASP A 96 12.19 -4.83 -7.45
N GLY A 97 11.63 -6.02 -7.61
CA GLY A 97 12.19 -7.27 -7.11
C GLY A 97 13.61 -7.60 -7.59
N ASP A 98 14.00 -7.04 -8.74
CA ASP A 98 15.34 -7.21 -9.32
C ASP A 98 16.35 -6.17 -8.79
N CYS A 99 15.90 -5.17 -8.04
CA CYS A 99 16.75 -4.14 -7.42
C CYS A 99 17.06 -4.45 -5.96
N VAL A 100 18.11 -3.81 -5.43
CA VAL A 100 18.50 -3.89 -4.02
C VAL A 100 18.21 -2.58 -3.32
N TYR A 101 17.49 -2.64 -2.20
CA TYR A 101 17.13 -1.47 -1.41
C TYR A 101 17.71 -1.53 -0.01
N ARG A 102 17.83 -0.36 0.61
CA ARG A 102 18.25 -0.21 2.01
C ARG A 102 17.26 0.65 2.76
N ILE A 103 16.79 0.14 3.90
CA ILE A 103 15.95 0.86 4.85
C ILE A 103 16.77 1.09 6.10
N THR A 104 16.84 2.34 6.54
CA THR A 104 17.47 2.71 7.82
C THR A 104 16.46 3.42 8.69
N GLY A 105 16.52 3.21 10.00
CA GLY A 105 15.63 3.89 10.92
C GLY A 105 15.83 3.45 12.35
N ASN A 106 14.81 3.66 13.17
CA ASN A 106 14.74 3.21 14.55
C ASN A 106 13.48 2.37 14.74
N THR A 107 13.57 1.28 15.50
CA THR A 107 12.41 0.39 15.73
C THR A 107 11.36 0.97 16.68
N GLY A 108 11.68 2.11 17.32
CA GLY A 108 10.79 2.82 18.24
C GLY A 108 10.35 1.95 19.42
N THR A 109 9.27 2.36 20.05
CA THR A 109 8.63 1.67 21.16
C THR A 109 7.54 0.71 20.71
N ALA A 110 7.10 0.76 19.45
CA ALA A 110 6.07 -0.11 18.87
C ALA A 110 6.27 -1.59 19.27
N ARG A 111 5.25 -2.21 19.87
CA ARG A 111 5.33 -3.61 20.33
C ARG A 111 5.33 -4.59 19.18
N PHE A 112 4.62 -4.23 18.12
CA PHE A 112 4.63 -4.96 16.86
C PHE A 112 5.30 -4.10 15.79
N LEU A 113 6.30 -4.66 15.10
CA LEU A 113 6.85 -4.10 13.87
C LEU A 113 7.08 -5.26 12.90
N ASN A 114 6.63 -5.09 11.66
CA ASN A 114 6.77 -6.08 10.60
C ASN A 114 7.06 -5.38 9.27
N PHE A 115 8.10 -5.84 8.60
CA PHE A 115 8.40 -5.54 7.21
C PHE A 115 7.97 -6.75 6.38
N THR A 116 7.17 -6.50 5.33
CA THR A 116 6.71 -7.52 4.40
C THR A 116 7.06 -7.07 2.99
N VAL A 117 7.69 -7.93 2.20
CA VAL A 117 7.68 -7.74 0.74
C VAL A 117 6.54 -8.53 0.13
N GLN A 118 5.93 -7.96 -0.89
CA GLN A 118 4.73 -8.50 -1.51
C GLN A 118 4.90 -8.62 -3.02
N GLY A 119 4.38 -9.73 -3.54
CA GLY A 119 4.30 -10.05 -4.96
C GLY A 119 2.94 -9.68 -5.55
N PRO A 120 2.75 -9.90 -6.85
CA PRO A 120 1.53 -9.53 -7.55
C PRO A 120 0.32 -10.26 -7.00
N ARG A 121 -0.84 -9.60 -7.09
CA ARG A 121 -2.11 -10.19 -6.67
C ARG A 121 -2.39 -11.49 -7.45
N PRO A 122 -2.78 -12.59 -6.79
CA PRO A 122 -3.38 -13.72 -7.48
C PRO A 122 -4.83 -13.39 -7.87
N GLU A 123 -5.43 -14.17 -8.78
CA GLU A 123 -6.84 -14.01 -9.15
C GLU A 123 -7.76 -14.16 -7.92
N THR A 124 -7.50 -15.18 -7.10
CA THR A 124 -8.22 -15.45 -5.85
C THR A 124 -7.29 -15.39 -4.64
N GLN A 125 -7.85 -15.04 -3.48
CA GLN A 125 -7.09 -14.98 -2.24
C GLN A 125 -6.60 -16.39 -1.87
N PRO A 126 -5.30 -16.57 -1.54
CA PRO A 126 -4.73 -17.87 -1.23
C PRO A 126 -5.52 -18.63 -0.15
N GLY A 127 -5.83 -19.90 -0.41
CA GLY A 127 -6.60 -20.74 0.51
C GLY A 127 -8.11 -20.48 0.50
N THR A 128 -8.62 -19.65 -0.40
CA THR A 128 -10.06 -19.35 -0.54
C THR A 128 -10.52 -19.39 -2.01
N GLY A 129 -11.83 -19.37 -2.23
CA GLY A 129 -12.43 -19.16 -3.56
C GLY A 129 -12.79 -17.70 -3.86
N TRP A 130 -12.41 -16.75 -2.99
CA TRP A 130 -12.81 -15.36 -3.12
C TRP A 130 -11.83 -14.58 -4.01
N PRO A 131 -12.31 -13.66 -4.87
CA PRO A 131 -11.43 -12.78 -5.62
C PRO A 131 -10.52 -11.96 -4.70
N SER A 132 -9.27 -11.76 -5.13
CA SER A 132 -8.38 -10.81 -4.47
C SER A 132 -8.86 -9.37 -4.68
N LEU A 133 -8.44 -8.46 -3.82
CA LEU A 133 -8.65 -7.03 -4.05
C LEU A 133 -8.05 -6.61 -5.40
N HIS A 134 -8.66 -5.63 -6.05
CA HIS A 134 -8.13 -5.08 -7.30
C HIS A 134 -6.80 -4.36 -7.09
N GLU A 135 -6.08 -4.11 -8.19
CA GLU A 135 -4.94 -3.20 -8.17
C GLU A 135 -5.37 -1.83 -7.62
N PRO A 136 -4.55 -1.17 -6.79
CA PRO A 136 -3.21 -1.57 -6.37
C PRO A 136 -3.15 -2.28 -4.99
N PHE A 137 -4.22 -2.91 -4.51
CA PHE A 137 -4.33 -3.38 -3.10
C PHE A 137 -4.29 -4.91 -2.90
N GLY A 138 -4.31 -5.70 -3.98
CA GLY A 138 -4.44 -7.17 -3.90
C GLY A 138 -3.15 -7.96 -3.70
N ASP A 139 -2.01 -7.30 -3.52
CA ASP A 139 -0.69 -7.93 -3.43
C ASP A 139 -0.60 -8.84 -2.22
N ILE A 140 0.16 -9.93 -2.36
CA ILE A 140 0.27 -10.97 -1.33
C ILE A 140 1.68 -11.03 -0.73
N PRO A 141 1.80 -11.29 0.58
CA PRO A 141 3.09 -11.48 1.24
C PRO A 141 3.93 -12.61 0.60
N GLU A 142 5.20 -12.33 0.34
CA GLU A 142 6.18 -13.34 -0.08
C GLU A 142 7.18 -13.66 1.04
N ALA A 143 7.64 -12.63 1.76
CA ALA A 143 8.54 -12.77 2.90
C ALA A 143 8.28 -11.70 3.97
N ASN A 144 8.59 -12.04 5.22
CA ASN A 144 8.35 -11.20 6.39
C ASN A 144 9.58 -11.16 7.31
N LEU A 145 9.80 -10.01 7.94
CA LEU A 145 10.74 -9.83 9.03
C LEU A 145 10.03 -9.09 10.17
N PHE A 146 10.05 -9.65 11.38
CA PHE A 146 9.40 -9.10 12.57
C PHE A 146 10.40 -8.43 13.49
N LYS A 147 9.93 -7.53 14.37
CA LYS A 147 10.76 -6.75 15.31
C LYS A 147 11.81 -7.57 16.06
N HIS A 148 11.40 -8.72 16.61
CA HIS A 148 12.25 -9.60 17.42
C HIS A 148 13.36 -10.32 16.61
N GLN A 149 13.32 -10.23 15.28
CA GLN A 149 14.30 -10.80 14.37
C GLN A 149 15.28 -9.74 13.83
N ILE A 150 15.07 -8.46 14.16
CA ILE A 150 15.92 -7.36 13.70
C ILE A 150 17.02 -7.12 14.73
N GLU A 151 18.26 -7.21 14.29
CA GLU A 151 19.41 -6.74 15.07
C GLU A 151 19.41 -5.21 15.07
N THR A 152 19.47 -4.64 16.27
CA THR A 152 19.48 -3.19 16.48
C THR A 152 20.73 -2.79 17.23
N ALA A 153 21.22 -1.58 16.98
CA ALA A 153 22.22 -0.96 17.83
C ALA A 153 21.61 -0.64 19.22
N PRO A 154 22.42 -0.32 20.24
CA PRO A 154 21.93 -0.03 21.59
C PRO A 154 20.90 1.11 21.68
N ASP A 155 20.89 2.02 20.71
CA ASP A 155 19.92 3.13 20.60
C ASP A 155 18.63 2.76 19.85
N GLY A 156 18.49 1.51 19.40
CA GLY A 156 17.36 1.00 18.64
C GLY A 156 17.42 1.25 17.13
N SER A 157 18.51 1.85 16.63
CA SER A 157 18.72 2.04 15.19
C SER A 157 18.98 0.72 14.48
N PHE A 158 18.59 0.64 13.20
CA PHE A 158 18.80 -0.52 12.35
C PHE A 158 19.08 -0.13 10.90
N GLU A 159 19.70 -1.06 10.18
CA GLU A 159 19.82 -1.08 8.73
C GLU A 159 19.28 -2.42 8.24
N LEU A 160 18.35 -2.39 7.27
CA LEU A 160 17.69 -3.54 6.66
C LEU A 160 17.89 -3.51 5.15
N HIS A 161 18.35 -4.62 4.57
CA HIS A 161 18.47 -4.79 3.13
C HIS A 161 17.30 -5.58 2.55
N LEU A 162 16.77 -5.13 1.40
CA LEU A 162 15.79 -5.87 0.62
C LEU A 162 16.44 -6.37 -0.67
N GLY A 163 16.26 -7.66 -0.96
CA GLY A 163 16.74 -8.27 -2.19
C GLY A 163 18.24 -8.49 -2.25
N GLY A 164 18.73 -8.87 -3.43
CA GLY A 164 20.13 -9.20 -3.67
C GLY A 164 20.61 -10.44 -2.90
N GLU A 165 21.93 -10.61 -2.83
CA GLU A 165 22.54 -11.68 -2.03
C GLU A 165 22.21 -11.51 -0.54
N GLN A 166 22.07 -12.65 0.15
CA GLN A 166 21.79 -12.68 1.58
C GLN A 166 22.84 -11.93 2.39
N ARG A 167 22.40 -11.03 3.27
CA ARG A 167 23.26 -10.14 4.07
C ARG A 167 22.89 -10.18 5.54
N GLY A 168 23.56 -11.06 6.30
CA GLY A 168 23.39 -11.14 7.75
C GLY A 168 21.93 -11.38 8.16
N GLN A 169 21.58 -10.92 9.36
CA GLN A 169 20.25 -11.12 9.96
C GLN A 169 19.21 -10.11 9.45
N ASN A 170 19.61 -8.85 9.23
CA ASN A 170 18.73 -7.78 8.76
C ASN A 170 18.62 -7.76 7.22
N TRP A 171 18.10 -8.85 6.67
CA TRP A 171 17.89 -9.01 5.25
C TRP A 171 16.55 -9.67 4.97
N LEU A 172 15.91 -9.24 3.89
CA LEU A 172 14.62 -9.75 3.47
C LEU A 172 14.67 -10.08 1.96
N PRO A 173 14.44 -11.35 1.57
CA PRO A 173 14.57 -11.77 0.18
C PRO A 173 13.47 -11.19 -0.70
N THR A 174 13.81 -10.90 -1.96
CA THR A 174 12.84 -10.55 -3.02
C THR A 174 12.84 -11.64 -4.10
N THR A 175 11.74 -11.71 -4.85
CA THR A 175 11.63 -12.44 -6.11
C THR A 175 11.57 -11.44 -7.27
N PRO A 176 11.78 -11.85 -8.53
CA PRO A 176 11.55 -10.95 -9.67
C PRO A 176 10.12 -10.40 -9.76
N GLY A 177 9.15 -11.05 -9.09
CA GLY A 177 7.76 -10.57 -9.00
C GLY A 177 7.50 -9.62 -7.83
N THR A 178 8.40 -9.55 -6.85
CA THR A 178 8.25 -8.64 -5.71
C THR A 178 8.11 -7.21 -6.21
N ARG A 179 7.10 -6.49 -5.71
CA ARG A 179 6.82 -5.12 -6.18
C ARG A 179 6.40 -4.13 -5.11
N LYS A 180 6.14 -4.60 -3.88
CA LYS A 180 5.80 -3.70 -2.77
C LYS A 180 6.54 -4.06 -1.50
N LEU A 181 7.00 -3.03 -0.80
CA LEU A 181 7.32 -3.08 0.61
C LEU A 181 6.09 -2.62 1.39
N PHE A 182 5.75 -3.34 2.44
CA PHE A 182 4.67 -3.01 3.35
C PHE A 182 5.16 -3.09 4.79
N ILE A 183 4.91 -2.05 5.58
CA ILE A 183 5.36 -1.92 6.96
C ILE A 183 4.15 -1.75 7.86
N ARG A 184 4.10 -2.56 8.91
CA ARG A 184 3.07 -2.51 9.95
C ARG A 184 3.72 -2.20 11.28
N GLN A 185 3.23 -1.18 11.98
CA GLN A 185 3.61 -0.89 13.36
C GLN A 185 2.35 -0.91 14.22
N GLY A 186 2.32 -1.75 15.25
CA GLY A 186 1.24 -1.87 16.20
C GLY A 186 1.62 -1.27 17.56
N PHE A 187 0.71 -0.49 18.12
CA PHE A 187 0.87 0.27 19.36
C PHE A 187 -0.23 -0.07 20.36
N ASP A 188 0.12 -0.17 21.63
CA ASP A 188 -0.85 -0.39 22.72
C ASP A 188 -1.33 0.94 23.31
N ARG A 189 -0.57 2.03 23.11
CA ARG A 189 -0.85 3.38 23.64
C ARG A 189 -0.52 4.49 22.65
N TRP A 190 -1.16 5.64 22.86
CA TRP A 190 -1.03 6.83 22.01
C TRP A 190 0.28 7.61 22.18
N ASP A 191 0.99 7.41 23.29
CA ASP A 191 2.25 8.08 23.61
C ASP A 191 3.49 7.32 23.10
N GLU A 192 3.29 6.15 22.49
CA GLU A 192 4.35 5.38 21.87
C GLU A 192 4.82 5.99 20.53
N THR A 193 6.08 5.73 20.18
CA THR A 193 6.78 6.29 19.00
C THR A 193 7.40 5.22 18.13
#